data_AF-A0AAW1A701-F1
#
_entry.id   AF-A0AAW1A701-F1
#
_cell.length_a   1.000
_cell.length_b   1.000
_cell.length_c   1.000
_cell.angle_alpha   90.00
_cell.angle_beta   90.00
_cell.angle_gamma   90.00
#
_symmetry.space_group_name_H-M   'P 1'
#
loop_
_entity.id
_entity.type
_entity.pdbx_description
1 polymer ?
#
loop_
_entity_poly.entity_id
_entity_poly.type
_entity_poly.pdbx_seq_one_letter_code
_entity_poly.pdbx_strand_id
1 'polypeptide(L)'
;MDEIKETSLEENWVKIHETNVNITSKEDLASFFKSWDHDVNKVYTSDIPQICKDEPCQLGIDEAGRGPVLGPMVYGIAYTPLSEKQLPVDLGCADSKALTEEQRDKIFNKICEHRKKIGWAVEVISPNTIANSMYRRVKFSLNDVSMKSAIELTQLVIERGANIAELYVDTVGRPEAYQVKLKKLFPDIKVTVAKKADSIYPIVSAASICAKVLRDHSLKDWEFREGTISSAYGSGYPNDPDTKKWLSDNVDDVFGFPRIVRFSWSPAERILQSHALSLEWEEVEEEENRGEQKISKFFTGSSQKKRHQFFINRCLSNTSTL
;
A
#
# COMPACT_ATOMS: atom_id res chain seq x y z
N MET A 1 -9.63 16.59 -26.59
CA MET A 1 -8.29 15.98 -26.45
C MET A 1 -8.14 15.56 -25.00
N ASP A 2 -8.91 14.56 -24.57
CA ASP A 2 -8.96 14.09 -23.18
C ASP A 2 -9.06 12.55 -23.15
N GLU A 3 -8.20 11.88 -23.92
CA GLU A 3 -8.10 10.42 -23.98
C GLU A 3 -6.68 9.91 -23.65
N ILE A 4 -5.78 10.76 -23.14
CA ILE A 4 -4.34 10.43 -22.95
C ILE A 4 -3.97 10.24 -21.46
N LYS A 5 -4.87 9.85 -20.55
CA LYS A 5 -4.50 9.65 -19.12
C LYS A 5 -4.98 8.37 -18.43
N GLU A 6 -5.83 7.56 -19.05
CA GLU A 6 -6.25 6.27 -18.47
C GLU A 6 -5.39 5.10 -18.97
N THR A 7 -4.95 5.14 -20.23
CA THR A 7 -4.12 4.10 -20.86
C THR A 7 -2.75 3.92 -20.20
N SER A 8 -2.12 4.97 -19.68
CA SER A 8 -0.81 4.86 -19.02
C SER A 8 -0.84 4.18 -17.65
N LEU A 9 -2.01 4.14 -16.99
CA LEU A 9 -2.17 3.47 -15.70
C LEU A 9 -2.47 1.99 -15.88
N GLU A 10 -3.29 1.63 -16.89
CA GLU A 10 -3.55 0.24 -17.29
C GLU A 10 -2.30 -0.44 -17.87
N GLU A 11 -1.52 0.25 -18.71
CA GLU A 11 -0.27 -0.29 -19.27
C GLU A 11 0.82 -0.52 -18.21
N ASN A 12 0.86 0.31 -17.16
CA ASN A 12 1.75 0.07 -16.00
C ASN A 12 1.24 -1.09 -15.15
N TRP A 13 -0.08 -1.25 -15.05
CA TRP A 13 -0.71 -2.35 -14.34
C TRP A 13 -0.29 -3.70 -14.93
N VAL A 14 -0.36 -3.89 -16.24
CA VAL A 14 0.04 -5.15 -16.89
C VAL A 14 1.55 -5.45 -16.72
N LYS A 15 2.42 -4.43 -16.82
CA LYS A 15 3.88 -4.61 -16.67
C LYS A 15 4.34 -4.96 -15.26
N ILE A 16 3.63 -4.52 -14.20
CA ILE A 16 3.98 -4.85 -12.81
C ILE A 16 3.80 -6.36 -12.53
N HIS A 17 2.98 -7.06 -13.32
CA HIS A 17 2.52 -8.42 -13.06
C HIS A 17 3.21 -9.51 -13.93
N GLU A 18 4.21 -9.17 -14.75
CA GLU A 18 4.88 -10.12 -15.66
C GLU A 18 5.89 -11.05 -14.98
N THR A 19 6.26 -10.83 -13.72
CA THR A 19 7.11 -11.80 -13.00
C THR A 19 6.23 -12.80 -12.26
N ASN A 20 5.97 -13.96 -12.89
CA ASN A 20 5.56 -15.16 -12.16
C ASN A 20 6.72 -15.58 -11.25
N VAL A 21 6.70 -15.08 -10.02
CA VAL A 21 7.68 -15.44 -9.00
C VAL A 21 7.18 -16.73 -8.35
N ASN A 22 7.84 -17.85 -8.66
CA ASN A 22 7.46 -19.17 -8.17
C ASN A 22 7.93 -19.34 -6.71
N ILE A 23 7.21 -18.75 -5.75
CA ILE A 23 7.46 -18.91 -4.32
C ILE A 23 6.85 -20.25 -3.91
N THR A 24 7.71 -21.24 -3.72
CA THR A 24 7.33 -22.61 -3.34
C THR A 24 7.56 -22.91 -1.88
N SER A 25 8.39 -22.12 -1.20
CA SER A 25 8.56 -22.12 0.25
C SER A 25 9.07 -20.76 0.75
N LYS A 26 9.19 -20.59 2.06
CA LYS A 26 9.75 -19.38 2.65
C LYS A 26 11.22 -19.14 2.27
N GLU A 27 11.98 -20.19 1.99
CA GLU A 27 13.40 -20.09 1.64
C GLU A 27 13.62 -19.30 0.34
N ASP A 28 12.60 -19.28 -0.54
CA ASP A 28 12.66 -18.52 -1.77
C ASP A 28 12.56 -17.00 -1.51
N LEU A 29 11.90 -16.58 -0.42
CA LEU A 29 11.57 -15.18 -0.12
C LEU A 29 12.81 -14.28 -0.02
N ALA A 30 13.88 -14.71 0.65
CA ALA A 30 15.07 -13.87 0.87
C ALA A 30 15.76 -13.49 -0.46
N SER A 31 15.83 -14.43 -1.40
CA SER A 31 16.39 -14.16 -2.73
C SER A 31 15.54 -13.18 -3.54
N PHE A 32 14.21 -13.24 -3.34
CA PHE A 32 13.27 -12.35 -4.01
C PHE A 32 13.27 -10.94 -3.43
N PHE A 33 13.38 -10.79 -2.11
CA PHE A 33 13.47 -9.46 -1.51
C PHE A 33 14.78 -8.76 -1.85
N LYS A 34 15.90 -9.49 -1.91
CA LYS A 34 17.20 -8.92 -2.35
C LYS A 34 17.21 -8.45 -3.79
N SER A 35 16.46 -9.10 -4.67
CA SER A 35 16.36 -8.70 -6.09
C SER A 35 15.30 -7.62 -6.34
N TRP A 36 14.52 -7.26 -5.32
CA TRP A 36 13.42 -6.31 -5.43
C TRP A 36 13.85 -4.87 -5.15
N ASP A 37 13.37 -3.96 -6.01
CA ASP A 37 13.38 -2.53 -5.75
C ASP A 37 12.26 -2.16 -4.76
N HIS A 38 12.63 -2.02 -3.48
CA HIS A 38 11.75 -1.67 -2.37
C HIS A 38 11.01 -0.33 -2.53
N ASP A 39 11.30 0.47 -3.56
CA ASP A 39 10.67 1.77 -3.80
C ASP A 39 9.37 1.69 -4.61
N VAL A 40 9.14 0.56 -5.28
CA VAL A 40 7.94 0.31 -6.08
C VAL A 40 7.13 -0.83 -5.48
N ASN A 41 5.81 -0.78 -5.65
CA ASN A 41 4.97 -1.89 -5.22
C ASN A 41 5.35 -3.17 -5.95
N LYS A 42 5.21 -4.31 -5.27
CA LYS A 42 5.44 -5.61 -5.88
C LYS A 42 4.35 -6.58 -5.50
N VAL A 43 3.82 -7.27 -6.50
CA VAL A 43 2.84 -8.33 -6.32
C VAL A 43 3.53 -9.68 -6.47
N TYR A 44 3.27 -10.56 -5.52
CA TYR A 44 3.73 -11.95 -5.48
C TYR A 44 2.51 -12.85 -5.49
N THR A 45 2.54 -13.92 -6.28
CA THR A 45 1.39 -14.80 -6.48
C THR A 45 1.82 -16.24 -6.51
N SER A 46 1.04 -17.15 -5.91
CA SER A 46 1.13 -18.56 -6.26
C SER A 46 0.52 -18.82 -7.65
N ASP A 47 0.83 -19.97 -8.22
CA ASP A 47 0.02 -20.52 -9.33
C ASP A 47 -1.44 -20.71 -8.87
N ILE A 48 -2.38 -20.56 -9.81
CA ILE A 48 -3.80 -20.84 -9.56
C ILE A 48 -3.98 -22.37 -9.54
N PRO A 49 -4.37 -22.99 -8.40
CA PRO A 49 -4.60 -24.42 -8.35
C PRO A 49 -5.73 -24.83 -9.31
N GLN A 50 -5.59 -25.95 -10.01
CA GLN A 50 -6.59 -26.38 -11.01
C GLN A 50 -8.00 -26.51 -10.39
N ILE A 51 -8.10 -27.07 -9.18
CA ILE A 51 -9.36 -27.18 -8.44
C ILE A 51 -10.02 -25.82 -8.17
N CYS A 52 -9.23 -24.74 -8.03
CA CYS A 52 -9.76 -23.39 -7.84
C CYS A 52 -10.30 -22.76 -9.13
N LYS A 53 -9.99 -23.34 -10.30
CA LYS A 53 -10.59 -22.95 -11.58
C LYS A 53 -11.91 -23.70 -11.81
N ASP A 54 -11.94 -24.97 -11.40
CA ASP A 54 -13.05 -25.88 -11.66
C ASP A 54 -14.20 -25.69 -10.65
N GLU A 55 -13.89 -25.33 -9.40
CA GLU A 55 -14.86 -25.23 -8.31
C GLU A 55 -14.99 -23.80 -7.76
N PRO A 56 -16.20 -23.39 -7.32
CA PRO A 56 -16.39 -22.16 -6.57
C PRO A 56 -15.48 -22.10 -5.35
N CYS A 57 -14.85 -20.95 -5.12
CA CYS A 57 -13.88 -20.70 -4.05
C CYS A 57 -14.34 -19.64 -3.06
N GLN A 58 -13.84 -19.76 -1.83
CA GLN A 58 -13.80 -18.64 -0.89
C GLN A 58 -12.46 -17.92 -0.99
N LEU A 59 -12.47 -16.61 -0.84
CA LEU A 59 -11.29 -15.75 -0.79
C LEU A 59 -11.31 -14.92 0.50
N GLY A 60 -10.17 -14.86 1.18
CA GLY A 60 -9.93 -14.01 2.33
C GLY A 60 -8.96 -12.88 1.99
N ILE A 61 -9.17 -11.69 2.52
CA ILE A 61 -8.27 -10.53 2.41
C ILE A 61 -7.94 -10.01 3.80
N ASP A 62 -6.66 -9.79 4.06
CA ASP A 62 -6.17 -9.11 5.26
C ASP A 62 -4.88 -8.31 4.95
N GLU A 63 -4.46 -7.46 5.88
CA GLU A 63 -3.24 -6.68 5.76
C GLU A 63 -2.26 -6.85 6.93
N ALA A 64 -1.02 -6.44 6.70
CA ALA A 64 0.00 -6.29 7.71
C ALA A 64 0.74 -4.96 7.54
N GLY A 65 1.14 -4.34 8.66
CA GLY A 65 1.97 -3.14 8.61
C GLY A 65 1.22 -1.85 8.30
N ARG A 66 -0.08 -1.75 8.61
CA ARG A 66 -0.83 -0.50 8.42
C ARG A 66 -0.33 0.65 9.31
N GLY A 67 -0.06 0.39 10.59
CA GLY A 67 0.28 1.41 11.60
C GLY A 67 1.73 1.93 11.65
N PRO A 68 2.77 1.12 11.39
CA PRO A 68 4.17 1.54 11.45
C PRO A 68 4.49 2.80 10.64
N VAL A 69 5.42 3.61 11.15
CA VAL A 69 6.04 4.72 10.40
C VAL A 69 7.18 4.23 9.51
N LEU A 70 7.71 3.03 9.79
CA LEU A 70 8.75 2.37 9.00
C LEU A 70 8.20 1.17 8.24
N GLY A 71 8.73 0.96 7.04
CA GLY A 71 8.56 -0.26 6.27
C GLY A 71 7.31 -0.29 5.39
N PRO A 72 7.15 -1.35 4.59
CA PRO A 72 6.03 -1.47 3.68
C PRO A 72 4.72 -1.80 4.39
N MET A 73 3.60 -1.53 3.72
CA MET A 73 2.29 -2.08 4.06
C MET A 73 2.01 -3.25 3.11
N VAL A 74 1.53 -4.37 3.64
CA VAL A 74 1.39 -5.60 2.86
C VAL A 74 -0.07 -6.03 2.87
N TYR A 75 -0.67 -6.19 1.69
CA TYR A 75 -1.99 -6.78 1.53
C TYR A 75 -1.83 -8.23 1.07
N GLY A 76 -2.48 -9.15 1.76
CA GLY A 76 -2.49 -10.56 1.41
C GLY A 76 -3.89 -11.04 1.06
N ILE A 77 -3.96 -11.97 0.13
CA ILE A 77 -5.15 -12.76 -0.17
C ILE A 77 -4.80 -14.24 -0.15
N ALA A 78 -5.78 -15.05 0.27
CA ALA A 78 -5.73 -16.50 0.17
C ALA A 78 -7.08 -17.02 -0.32
N TYR A 79 -7.09 -18.07 -1.13
CA TYR A 79 -8.32 -18.65 -1.67
C TYR A 79 -8.23 -20.16 -1.80
N THR A 80 -9.36 -20.83 -1.57
CA THR A 80 -9.49 -22.30 -1.59
C THR A 80 -10.92 -22.67 -2.03
N PRO A 81 -11.14 -23.83 -2.66
CA PRO A 81 -12.48 -24.29 -3.03
C PRO A 81 -13.43 -24.35 -1.83
N LEU A 82 -14.72 -24.14 -2.05
CA LEU A 82 -15.74 -24.26 -1.00
C LEU A 82 -15.81 -25.70 -0.44
N SER A 83 -15.40 -26.70 -1.22
CA SER A 83 -15.25 -28.10 -0.80
C SER A 83 -14.10 -28.31 0.21
N GLU A 84 -13.08 -27.44 0.19
CA GLU A 84 -11.89 -27.47 1.03
C GLU A 84 -11.94 -26.36 2.10
N LYS A 85 -13.14 -25.98 2.56
CA LYS A 85 -13.33 -24.89 3.56
C LYS A 85 -12.56 -25.10 4.86
N GLN A 86 -12.35 -26.36 5.23
CA GLN A 86 -11.69 -26.78 6.47
C GLN A 86 -10.15 -26.71 6.36
N LEU A 87 -9.59 -26.72 5.15
CA LEU A 87 -8.15 -26.76 4.93
C LEU A 87 -7.37 -25.67 5.69
N PRO A 88 -7.75 -24.37 5.67
CA PRO A 88 -7.00 -23.36 6.42
C PRO A 88 -6.95 -23.62 7.93
N VAL A 89 -7.99 -24.24 8.50
CA VAL A 89 -8.02 -24.62 9.92
C VAL A 89 -7.02 -25.75 10.18
N ASP A 90 -7.01 -26.78 9.32
CA ASP A 90 -6.12 -27.93 9.44
C ASP A 90 -4.63 -27.54 9.27
N LEU A 91 -4.35 -26.50 8.49
CA LEU A 91 -3.02 -25.91 8.37
C LEU A 91 -2.58 -25.13 9.63
N GLY A 92 -3.55 -24.75 10.49
CA GLY A 92 -3.32 -24.03 11.74
C GLY A 92 -3.64 -22.53 11.69
N CYS A 93 -4.39 -22.06 10.68
CA CYS A 93 -4.64 -20.62 10.52
C CYS A 93 -5.63 -20.06 11.55
N ALA A 94 -6.45 -20.86 12.24
CA ALA A 94 -7.56 -20.35 13.05
C ALA A 94 -7.15 -19.53 14.31
N ASP A 95 -5.92 -19.66 14.82
CA ASP A 95 -5.48 -19.03 16.08
C ASP A 95 -4.32 -18.02 15.87
N SER A 96 -4.43 -17.17 14.84
CA SER A 96 -3.30 -16.36 14.38
C SER A 96 -2.85 -15.23 15.32
N LYS A 97 -3.68 -14.84 16.29
CA LYS A 97 -3.43 -13.68 17.17
C LYS A 97 -2.36 -13.91 18.23
N ALA A 98 -2.02 -15.17 18.52
CA ALA A 98 -0.96 -15.54 19.45
C ALA A 98 0.27 -16.15 18.76
N LEU A 99 0.32 -16.18 17.42
CA LEU A 99 1.40 -16.86 16.72
C LEU A 99 2.69 -16.05 16.74
N THR A 100 3.79 -16.70 17.11
CA THR A 100 5.14 -16.18 16.92
C THR A 100 5.49 -16.10 15.44
N GLU A 101 6.55 -15.37 15.11
CA GLU A 101 7.02 -15.29 13.73
C GLU A 101 7.37 -16.67 13.16
N GLU A 102 8.04 -17.52 13.94
CA GLU A 102 8.42 -18.87 13.53
C GLU A 102 7.20 -19.78 13.30
N GLN A 103 6.12 -19.57 14.06
CA GLN A 103 4.87 -20.30 13.85
C GLN A 103 4.18 -19.86 12.56
N ARG A 104 4.17 -18.55 12.25
CA ARG A 104 3.64 -18.03 10.98
C ARG A 104 4.43 -18.56 9.79
N ASP A 105 5.77 -18.57 9.86
CA ASP A 105 6.66 -19.17 8.87
C ASP A 105 6.30 -20.64 8.58
N LYS A 106 6.08 -21.44 9.63
CA LYS A 106 5.70 -22.85 9.48
C LYS A 106 4.35 -23.01 8.78
N ILE A 107 3.37 -22.17 9.12
CA ILE A 107 2.04 -22.24 8.48
C ILE A 107 2.13 -21.78 7.03
N PHE A 108 2.90 -20.74 6.72
CA PHE A 108 3.12 -20.30 5.34
C PHE A 108 3.76 -21.42 4.50
N ASN A 109 4.77 -22.12 5.02
CA ASN A 109 5.32 -23.29 4.34
C ASN A 109 4.26 -24.37 4.06
N LYS A 110 3.39 -24.67 5.04
CA LYS A 110 2.28 -25.60 4.84
C LYS A 110 1.31 -25.12 3.75
N ILE A 111 0.99 -23.83 3.68
CA ILE A 111 0.17 -23.24 2.61
C ILE A 111 0.83 -23.53 1.24
N CYS A 112 2.14 -23.27 1.10
CA CYS A 112 2.87 -23.53 -0.14
C CYS A 112 2.99 -25.02 -0.49
N GLU A 113 3.13 -25.90 0.50
CA GLU A 113 3.10 -27.37 0.30
C GLU A 113 1.74 -27.83 -0.24
N HIS A 114 0.65 -27.18 0.17
CA HIS A 114 -0.72 -27.45 -0.26
C HIS A 114 -1.16 -26.63 -1.49
N ARG A 115 -0.22 -26.11 -2.30
CA ARG A 115 -0.48 -25.31 -3.52
C ARG A 115 -1.40 -25.93 -4.58
N LYS A 116 -1.76 -27.21 -4.44
CA LYS A 116 -2.77 -27.87 -5.29
C LYS A 116 -4.21 -27.60 -4.85
N LYS A 117 -4.42 -27.05 -3.65
CA LYS A 117 -5.74 -26.84 -3.03
C LYS A 117 -5.94 -25.40 -2.54
N ILE A 118 -4.88 -24.72 -2.12
CA ILE A 118 -4.93 -23.33 -1.67
C ILE A 118 -3.99 -22.48 -2.51
N GLY A 119 -4.47 -21.32 -2.95
CA GLY A 119 -3.65 -20.31 -3.62
C GLY A 119 -3.60 -19.03 -2.79
N TRP A 120 -2.62 -18.18 -3.09
CA TRP A 120 -2.43 -16.92 -2.39
C TRP A 120 -1.81 -15.87 -3.32
N ALA A 121 -2.00 -14.60 -2.99
CA ALA A 121 -1.28 -13.49 -3.58
C ALA A 121 -1.07 -12.39 -2.55
N VAL A 122 0.00 -11.62 -2.69
CA VAL A 122 0.38 -10.57 -1.77
C VAL A 122 0.91 -9.37 -2.55
N GLU A 123 0.43 -8.19 -2.22
CA GLU A 123 1.02 -6.93 -2.66
C GLU A 123 1.81 -6.30 -1.51
N VAL A 124 3.09 -6.05 -1.74
CA VAL A 124 3.96 -5.29 -0.86
C VAL A 124 3.98 -3.84 -1.37
N ILE A 125 3.36 -2.94 -0.62
CA ILE A 125 3.22 -1.52 -0.95
C ILE A 125 4.37 -0.76 -0.30
N SER A 126 5.21 -0.12 -1.12
CA SER A 126 6.41 0.55 -0.64
C SER A 126 6.08 1.77 0.24
N PRO A 127 6.92 2.10 1.24
CA PRO A 127 6.76 3.34 2.02
C PRO A 127 6.69 4.58 1.13
N ASN A 128 7.50 4.58 0.07
CA ASN A 128 7.54 5.63 -0.95
C ASN A 128 6.21 5.75 -1.71
N THR A 129 5.61 4.66 -2.18
CA THR A 129 4.28 4.70 -2.81
C THR A 129 3.22 5.22 -1.85
N ILE A 130 3.26 4.80 -0.58
CA ILE A 130 2.30 5.28 0.43
C ILE A 130 2.45 6.79 0.63
N ALA A 131 3.68 7.28 0.84
CA ALA A 131 3.97 8.70 1.02
C ALA A 131 3.54 9.51 -0.20
N ASN A 132 3.99 9.10 -1.39
CA ASN A 132 3.67 9.80 -2.64
C ASN A 132 2.18 9.80 -2.94
N SER A 133 1.45 8.74 -2.59
CA SER A 133 -0.01 8.68 -2.74
C SER A 133 -0.72 9.68 -1.83
N MET A 134 -0.29 9.76 -0.57
CA MET A 134 -0.90 10.66 0.42
C MET A 134 -0.54 12.14 0.20
N TYR A 135 0.63 12.43 -0.39
CA TYR A 135 1.07 13.77 -0.77
C TYR A 135 0.68 14.19 -2.20
N ARG A 136 -0.16 13.41 -2.89
CA ARG A 136 -0.70 13.83 -4.19
C ARG A 136 -1.49 15.13 -4.04
N ARG A 137 -1.42 15.97 -5.08
CA ARG A 137 -2.25 17.18 -5.22
C ARG A 137 -3.74 16.87 -5.08
N VAL A 138 -4.19 15.73 -5.59
CA VAL A 138 -5.52 15.19 -5.33
C VAL A 138 -5.42 14.21 -4.17
N LYS A 139 -6.12 14.51 -3.08
CA LYS A 139 -6.10 13.71 -1.85
C LYS A 139 -6.41 12.23 -2.14
N PHE A 140 -5.46 11.36 -1.84
CA PHE A 140 -5.62 9.91 -1.91
C PHE A 140 -5.19 9.31 -0.58
N SER A 141 -6.17 8.92 0.23
CA SER A 141 -5.91 8.53 1.62
C SER A 141 -5.32 7.13 1.73
N LEU A 142 -4.79 6.79 2.91
CA LEU A 142 -4.37 5.42 3.20
C LEU A 142 -5.51 4.40 3.04
N ASN A 143 -6.77 4.80 3.28
CA ASN A 143 -7.93 3.94 3.03
C ASN A 143 -8.11 3.66 1.53
N ASP A 144 -7.83 4.65 0.67
CA ASP A 144 -7.95 4.48 -0.78
C ASP A 144 -6.82 3.59 -1.31
N VAL A 145 -5.58 3.76 -0.82
CA VAL A 145 -4.46 2.85 -1.09
C VAL A 145 -4.80 1.42 -0.70
N SER A 146 -5.27 1.22 0.54
CA SER A 146 -5.71 -0.07 1.07
C SER A 146 -6.79 -0.74 0.24
N MET A 147 -7.86 0.01 -0.05
CA MET A 147 -9.01 -0.52 -0.79
C MET A 147 -8.63 -0.86 -2.24
N LYS A 148 -7.82 -0.01 -2.87
CA LYS A 148 -7.30 -0.22 -4.22
C LYS A 148 -6.54 -1.56 -4.29
N SER A 149 -5.57 -1.77 -3.41
CA SER A 149 -4.78 -3.01 -3.34
C SER A 149 -5.65 -4.27 -3.17
N ALA A 150 -6.63 -4.24 -2.27
CA ALA A 150 -7.54 -5.36 -2.05
C ALA A 150 -8.40 -5.70 -3.30
N ILE A 151 -8.90 -4.67 -3.99
CA ILE A 151 -9.66 -4.83 -5.24
C ILE A 151 -8.77 -5.44 -6.33
N GLU A 152 -7.59 -4.86 -6.49
CA GLU A 152 -6.62 -5.19 -7.52
C GLU A 152 -6.08 -6.63 -7.38
N LEU A 153 -5.75 -7.07 -6.16
CA LEU A 153 -5.39 -8.47 -5.90
C LEU A 153 -6.54 -9.44 -6.19
N THR A 154 -7.79 -9.03 -5.89
CA THR A 154 -8.98 -9.86 -6.16
C THR A 154 -9.22 -9.99 -7.67
N GLN A 155 -9.13 -8.89 -8.41
CA GLN A 155 -9.24 -8.88 -9.88
C GLN A 155 -8.16 -9.75 -10.50
N LEU A 156 -6.91 -9.62 -10.05
CA LEU A 156 -5.78 -10.38 -10.56
C LEU A 156 -6.02 -11.90 -10.53
N VAL A 157 -6.52 -12.45 -9.41
CA VAL A 157 -6.73 -13.90 -9.32
C VAL A 157 -7.94 -14.38 -10.12
N ILE A 158 -8.99 -13.54 -10.23
CA ILE A 158 -10.15 -13.81 -11.07
C ILE A 158 -9.74 -13.85 -12.55
N GLU A 159 -8.97 -12.86 -13.00
CA GLU A 159 -8.45 -12.76 -14.38
C GLU A 159 -7.51 -13.92 -14.72
N ARG A 160 -6.76 -14.43 -13.73
CA ARG A 160 -5.94 -15.65 -13.86
C ARG A 160 -6.76 -16.96 -13.80
N GLY A 161 -8.07 -16.87 -13.63
CA GLY A 161 -9.02 -17.97 -13.77
C GLY A 161 -9.52 -18.59 -12.47
N ALA A 162 -9.25 -17.99 -11.30
CA ALA A 162 -9.84 -18.48 -10.05
C ALA A 162 -11.36 -18.21 -10.01
N ASN A 163 -12.15 -19.23 -9.73
CA ASN A 163 -13.61 -19.16 -9.66
C ASN A 163 -14.05 -18.69 -8.26
N ILE A 164 -13.95 -17.38 -7.99
CA ILE A 164 -14.27 -16.81 -6.68
C ILE A 164 -15.78 -16.61 -6.53
N ALA A 165 -16.37 -17.22 -5.49
CA ALA A 165 -17.80 -17.14 -5.19
C ALA A 165 -18.11 -16.45 -3.84
N GLU A 166 -17.21 -16.57 -2.86
CA GLU A 166 -17.33 -15.89 -1.56
C GLU A 166 -16.10 -15.05 -1.29
N LEU A 167 -16.28 -13.80 -0.85
CA LEU A 167 -15.21 -12.86 -0.52
C LEU A 167 -15.36 -12.37 0.93
N TYR A 168 -14.33 -12.57 1.74
CA TYR A 168 -14.26 -12.17 3.14
C TYR A 168 -13.11 -11.18 3.35
N VAL A 169 -13.39 -10.03 3.96
CA VAL A 169 -12.40 -8.95 4.11
C VAL A 169 -12.37 -8.48 5.56
N ASP A 170 -11.16 -8.40 6.15
CA ASP A 170 -10.97 -7.71 7.42
C ASP A 170 -10.96 -6.19 7.22
N THR A 171 -11.52 -5.45 8.18
CA THR A 171 -11.44 -4.00 8.14
C THR A 171 -11.31 -3.40 9.54
N VAL A 172 -10.51 -2.34 9.63
CA VAL A 172 -10.47 -1.44 10.79
C VAL A 172 -11.60 -0.40 10.75
N GLY A 173 -12.19 -0.16 9.58
CA GLY A 173 -13.12 0.93 9.30
C GLY A 173 -14.60 0.59 9.46
N ARG A 174 -15.46 1.27 8.69
CA ARG A 174 -16.90 1.02 8.60
C ARG A 174 -17.15 -0.08 7.56
N PRO A 175 -17.53 -1.31 7.97
CA PRO A 175 -17.67 -2.42 7.04
C PRO A 175 -18.73 -2.18 5.96
N GLU A 176 -19.79 -1.45 6.28
CA GLU A 176 -20.96 -1.29 5.40
C GLU A 176 -20.59 -0.52 4.13
N ALA A 177 -19.86 0.60 4.28
CA ALA A 177 -19.45 1.42 3.16
C ALA A 177 -18.47 0.68 2.24
N TYR A 178 -17.56 -0.11 2.82
CA TYR A 178 -16.60 -0.90 2.06
C TYR A 178 -17.29 -2.05 1.34
N GLN A 179 -18.20 -2.77 2.00
CA GLN A 179 -18.97 -3.85 1.42
C GLN A 179 -19.83 -3.39 0.24
N VAL A 180 -20.47 -2.22 0.33
CA VAL A 180 -21.24 -1.64 -0.78
C VAL A 180 -20.35 -1.39 -2.00
N LYS A 181 -19.14 -0.85 -1.80
CA LYS A 181 -18.19 -0.61 -2.89
C LYS A 181 -17.73 -1.92 -3.55
N LEU A 182 -17.32 -2.91 -2.75
CA LEU A 182 -16.88 -4.21 -3.26
C LEU A 182 -18.01 -4.94 -3.99
N LYS A 183 -19.23 -4.92 -3.45
CA LYS A 183 -20.39 -5.55 -4.10
C LYS A 183 -20.77 -4.87 -5.43
N LYS A 184 -20.49 -3.58 -5.59
CA LYS A 184 -20.66 -2.88 -6.87
C LYS A 184 -19.64 -3.33 -7.91
N LEU A 185 -18.40 -3.62 -7.49
CA LEU A 185 -17.31 -4.08 -8.36
C LEU A 185 -17.40 -5.58 -8.68
N PHE A 186 -17.87 -6.38 -7.73
CA PHE A 186 -17.99 -7.83 -7.83
C PHE A 186 -19.44 -8.27 -7.55
N PRO A 187 -20.38 -7.97 -8.47
CA PRO A 187 -21.82 -8.21 -8.24
C PRO A 187 -22.19 -9.69 -8.07
N ASP A 188 -21.45 -10.58 -8.72
CA ASP A 188 -21.69 -12.03 -8.71
C ASP A 188 -21.03 -12.75 -7.52
N ILE A 189 -20.22 -12.04 -6.73
CA ILE A 189 -19.49 -12.60 -5.59
C ILE A 189 -20.24 -12.24 -4.29
N LYS A 190 -20.40 -13.23 -3.40
CA LYS A 190 -20.93 -12.99 -2.07
C LYS A 190 -19.88 -12.30 -1.19
N VAL A 191 -19.93 -10.98 -1.13
CA VAL A 191 -19.00 -10.16 -0.33
C VAL A 191 -19.48 -10.00 1.11
N THR A 192 -18.58 -10.27 2.06
CA THR A 192 -18.74 -10.02 3.49
C THR A 192 -17.53 -9.24 4.01
N VAL A 193 -17.76 -8.04 4.54
CA VAL A 193 -16.73 -7.25 5.22
C VAL A 193 -17.03 -7.25 6.70
N ALA A 194 -16.07 -7.62 7.54
CA ALA A 194 -16.25 -7.67 8.99
C ALA A 194 -15.03 -7.13 9.72
N LYS A 195 -15.23 -6.69 10.97
CA LYS A 195 -14.13 -6.37 11.87
C LYS A 195 -13.63 -7.67 12.51
N LYS A 196 -12.31 -7.83 12.64
CA LYS A 196 -11.70 -9.05 13.18
C LYS A 196 -12.11 -10.28 12.37
N ALA A 197 -12.22 -10.12 11.06
CA ALA A 197 -12.60 -11.18 10.14
C ALA A 197 -11.58 -12.33 10.17
N ASP A 198 -10.32 -12.04 10.46
CA ASP A 198 -9.25 -12.99 10.72
C ASP A 198 -9.57 -14.01 11.84
N SER A 199 -10.35 -13.61 12.85
CA SER A 199 -10.79 -14.51 13.94
C SER A 199 -12.09 -15.25 13.65
N ILE A 200 -12.78 -14.88 12.57
CA ILE A 200 -14.10 -15.43 12.23
C ILE A 200 -13.97 -16.40 11.05
N TYR A 201 -13.13 -16.05 10.07
CA TYR A 201 -12.98 -16.75 8.81
C TYR A 201 -11.55 -17.27 8.67
N PRO A 202 -11.32 -18.59 8.74
CA PRO A 202 -9.99 -19.18 8.62
C PRO A 202 -9.23 -18.78 7.36
N ILE A 203 -9.95 -18.52 6.25
CA ILE A 203 -9.35 -18.06 4.99
C ILE A 203 -8.78 -16.64 5.08
N VAL A 204 -9.43 -15.75 5.86
CA VAL A 204 -8.89 -14.40 6.14
C VAL A 204 -7.65 -14.53 7.02
N SER A 205 -7.65 -15.47 7.96
CA SER A 205 -6.45 -15.73 8.75
C SER A 205 -5.28 -16.27 7.92
N ALA A 206 -5.54 -17.12 6.92
CA ALA A 206 -4.50 -17.55 5.98
C ALA A 206 -3.92 -16.36 5.20
N ALA A 207 -4.77 -15.45 4.71
CA ALA A 207 -4.35 -14.21 4.06
C ALA A 207 -3.51 -13.32 5.01
N SER A 208 -3.91 -13.25 6.28
CA SER A 208 -3.20 -12.57 7.37
C SER A 208 -1.78 -13.11 7.57
N ILE A 209 -1.62 -14.43 7.53
CA ILE A 209 -0.33 -15.11 7.66
C ILE A 209 0.55 -14.77 6.45
N CYS A 210 0.03 -14.88 5.23
CA CYS A 210 0.75 -14.49 4.01
C CYS A 210 1.24 -13.03 4.10
N ALA A 211 0.37 -12.09 4.48
CA ALA A 211 0.74 -10.68 4.61
C ALA A 211 1.82 -10.43 5.67
N LYS A 212 1.69 -11.06 6.86
CA LYS A 212 2.64 -10.89 7.96
C LYS A 212 4.01 -11.49 7.64
N VAL A 213 4.05 -12.72 7.12
CA VAL A 213 5.32 -13.38 6.76
C VAL A 213 6.04 -12.56 5.69
N LEU A 214 5.37 -12.16 4.62
CA LEU A 214 6.03 -11.38 3.58
C LEU A 214 6.48 -10.00 4.08
N ARG A 215 5.70 -9.35 4.94
CA ARG A 215 6.14 -8.10 5.59
C ARG A 215 7.40 -8.31 6.43
N ASP A 216 7.39 -9.29 7.33
CA ASP A 216 8.47 -9.48 8.29
C ASP A 216 9.78 -9.85 7.57
N HIS A 217 9.71 -10.71 6.54
CA HIS A 217 10.86 -11.04 5.69
C HIS A 217 11.33 -9.86 4.84
N SER A 218 10.42 -9.04 4.27
CA SER A 218 10.79 -7.82 3.52
C SER A 218 11.56 -6.81 4.37
N LEU A 219 11.30 -6.78 5.68
CA LEU A 219 11.98 -5.90 6.64
C LEU A 219 13.33 -6.46 7.11
N LYS A 220 13.45 -7.80 7.20
CA LYS A 220 14.70 -8.48 7.57
C LYS A 220 15.75 -8.37 6.47
N ASP A 221 15.33 -8.51 5.22
CA ASP A 221 16.19 -8.40 4.04
C ASP A 221 16.22 -6.99 3.44
N TRP A 222 15.79 -5.97 4.19
CA TRP A 222 15.77 -4.59 3.71
C TRP A 222 17.20 -4.07 3.48
N GLU A 223 17.48 -3.64 2.26
CA GLU A 223 18.74 -3.02 1.88
C GLU A 223 18.57 -1.50 1.69
N PHE A 224 19.32 -0.72 2.47
CA PHE A 224 19.31 0.74 2.37
C PHE A 224 20.09 1.21 1.16
N ARG A 225 19.42 1.92 0.25
CA ARG A 225 20.05 2.54 -0.93
C ARG A 225 20.82 3.81 -0.58
N GLU A 226 20.49 4.39 0.55
CA GLU A 226 21.07 5.60 1.11
C GLU A 226 22.42 5.36 1.80
N GLY A 227 22.91 4.11 1.81
CA GLY A 227 24.21 3.72 2.34
C GLY A 227 24.10 2.86 3.61
N THR A 228 25.14 2.91 4.44
CA THR A 228 25.23 2.09 5.66
C THR A 228 24.38 2.66 6.78
N ILE A 229 23.10 2.28 6.81
CA ILE A 229 22.16 2.65 7.86
C ILE A 229 21.90 1.44 8.76
N SER A 230 21.81 1.68 10.07
CA SER A 230 21.53 0.62 11.04
C SER A 230 20.12 0.06 10.86
N SER A 231 19.98 -1.27 10.81
CA SER A 231 18.69 -1.96 10.82
C SER A 231 18.08 -2.10 12.23
N ALA A 232 18.73 -1.58 13.27
CA ALA A 232 18.24 -1.58 14.64
C ALA A 232 17.25 -0.42 14.89
N TYR A 233 16.16 -0.38 14.14
CA TYR A 233 15.14 0.67 14.22
C TYR A 233 13.97 0.36 15.17
N GLY A 234 14.09 -0.72 15.98
CA GLY A 234 13.03 -1.17 16.87
C GLY A 234 11.84 -1.79 16.11
N SER A 235 10.63 -1.60 16.64
CA SER A 235 9.39 -2.14 16.09
C SER A 235 8.89 -1.45 14.81
N GLY A 236 9.39 -0.25 14.51
CA GLY A 236 8.90 0.61 13.44
C GLY A 236 7.60 1.34 13.75
N TYR A 237 7.04 1.20 14.95
CA TYR A 237 5.82 1.89 15.36
C TYR A 237 6.12 3.29 15.94
N PRO A 238 5.27 4.30 15.67
CA PRO A 238 5.44 5.66 16.18
C PRO A 238 5.64 5.82 17.69
N ASN A 239 5.14 4.88 18.49
CA ASN A 239 5.15 4.97 19.95
C ASN A 239 6.37 4.31 20.59
N ASP A 240 7.12 3.53 19.82
CA ASP A 240 8.30 2.83 20.28
C ASP A 240 9.49 3.79 20.47
N PRO A 241 10.10 3.84 21.67
CA PRO A 241 11.27 4.69 21.94
C PRO A 241 12.44 4.44 20.99
N ASP A 242 12.72 3.20 20.63
CA ASP A 242 13.86 2.85 19.76
C ASP A 242 13.60 3.36 18.33
N THR A 243 12.36 3.23 17.85
CA THR A 243 11.94 3.77 16.54
C THR A 243 12.06 5.30 16.50
N LYS A 244 11.63 6.00 17.56
CA LYS A 244 11.74 7.47 17.64
C LYS A 244 13.19 7.92 17.61
N LYS A 245 14.04 7.28 18.41
CA LYS A 245 15.48 7.56 18.45
C LYS A 245 16.10 7.33 17.08
N TRP A 246 15.79 6.20 16.44
CA TRP A 246 16.30 5.89 15.12
C TRP A 246 15.90 6.93 14.07
N LEU A 247 14.65 7.42 14.09
CA LEU A 247 14.23 8.51 13.20
C LEU A 247 15.07 9.77 13.45
N SER A 248 15.19 10.22 14.70
CA SER A 248 16.01 11.41 15.03
C SER A 248 17.48 11.27 14.61
N ASP A 249 18.03 10.06 14.66
CA ASP A 249 19.43 9.80 14.29
C ASP A 249 19.65 9.69 12.76
N ASN A 250 18.59 9.50 11.97
CA ASN A 250 18.65 9.21 10.53
C ASN A 250 17.84 10.21 9.70
N VAL A 251 17.89 11.50 10.07
CA VAL A 251 17.35 12.61 9.29
C VAL A 251 18.48 13.44 8.69
N ASP A 252 18.44 13.63 7.38
CA ASP A 252 19.30 14.53 6.61
C ASP A 252 18.62 15.90 6.47
N ASP A 253 19.42 16.98 6.55
CA ASP A 253 18.91 18.35 6.53
C ASP A 253 18.21 18.72 5.21
N VAL A 254 18.61 18.11 4.09
CA VAL A 254 18.10 18.42 2.75
C VAL A 254 17.09 17.37 2.29
N PHE A 255 17.45 16.09 2.40
CA PHE A 255 16.69 14.97 1.85
C PHE A 255 15.72 14.34 2.85
N GLY A 256 15.83 14.67 4.14
CA GLY A 256 15.01 14.08 5.18
C GLY A 256 15.41 12.64 5.46
N PHE A 257 14.48 11.70 5.31
CA PHE A 257 14.67 10.32 5.76
C PHE A 257 15.09 9.34 4.66
N PRO A 258 15.70 8.20 5.01
CA PRO A 258 15.79 7.06 4.11
C PRO A 258 14.41 6.51 3.72
N ARG A 259 14.33 5.85 2.56
CA ARG A 259 13.08 5.42 1.91
C ARG A 259 12.27 4.38 2.69
N ILE A 260 12.83 3.77 3.74
CA ILE A 260 12.05 2.93 4.65
C ILE A 260 10.99 3.74 5.43
N VAL A 261 11.21 5.05 5.61
CA VAL A 261 10.32 5.93 6.37
C VAL A 261 9.13 6.34 5.51
N ARG A 262 7.94 6.25 6.08
CA ARG A 262 6.71 6.79 5.49
C ARG A 262 6.61 8.26 5.84
N PHE A 263 7.05 9.13 4.93
CA PHE A 263 7.06 10.58 5.14
C PHE A 263 5.69 11.15 5.53
N SER A 264 4.60 10.56 5.01
CA SER A 264 3.22 10.99 5.29
C SER A 264 2.70 10.72 6.70
N TRP A 265 3.52 10.12 7.58
CA TRP A 265 3.17 9.89 8.98
C TRP A 265 3.54 11.11 9.83
N SER A 266 2.60 11.58 10.66
CA SER A 266 2.79 12.78 11.48
C SER A 266 4.03 12.78 12.39
N PRO A 267 4.52 11.66 12.96
CA PRO A 267 5.82 11.61 13.61
C PRO A 267 7.00 11.99 12.70
N ALA A 268 7.04 11.49 11.47
CA ALA A 268 8.11 11.81 10.51
C ALA A 268 8.03 13.28 10.09
N GLU A 269 6.84 13.76 9.76
CA GLU A 269 6.59 15.16 9.39
C GLU A 269 7.05 16.15 10.48
N ARG A 270 6.74 15.86 11.76
CA ARG A 270 7.19 16.71 12.89
C ARG A 270 8.71 16.75 13.06
N ILE A 271 9.40 15.64 12.77
CA ILE A 271 10.87 15.61 12.85
C ILE A 271 11.46 16.42 11.69
N LEU A 272 10.93 16.28 10.48
CA LEU A 272 11.34 17.09 9.33
C LEU A 272 11.17 18.59 9.60
N GLN A 273 10.02 19.01 10.14
CA GLN A 273 9.76 20.41 10.47
C GLN A 273 10.71 21.00 11.53
N SER A 274 11.32 20.16 12.37
CA SER A 274 12.20 20.60 13.46
C SER A 274 13.69 20.48 13.14
N HIS A 275 14.08 19.56 12.24
CA HIS A 275 15.49 19.27 11.94
C HIS A 275 15.89 19.62 10.51
N ALA A 276 15.01 19.39 9.53
CA ALA A 276 15.33 19.62 8.13
C ALA A 276 15.11 21.08 7.71
N LEU A 277 15.69 21.45 6.58
CA LEU A 277 15.50 22.75 5.95
C LEU A 277 14.03 22.95 5.56
N SER A 278 13.56 24.19 5.68
CA SER A 278 12.20 24.56 5.27
C SER A 278 12.04 24.41 3.75
N LEU A 279 11.03 23.65 3.34
CA LEU A 279 10.67 23.44 1.94
C LEU A 279 9.27 24.02 1.69
N GLU A 280 9.17 24.90 0.70
CA GLU A 280 7.88 25.43 0.23
C GLU A 280 7.52 24.75 -1.09
N TRP A 281 6.33 24.15 -1.14
CA TRP A 281 5.76 23.59 -2.36
C TRP A 281 4.77 24.59 -2.96
N GLU A 282 4.62 24.59 -4.29
CA GLU A 282 3.55 25.36 -4.93
C GLU A 282 2.19 24.93 -4.38
N GLU A 283 1.50 25.83 -3.68
CA GLU A 283 0.12 25.62 -3.26
C GLU A 283 -0.75 25.52 -4.51
N VAL A 284 -1.47 24.40 -4.64
CA VAL A 284 -2.56 24.31 -5.61
C VAL A 284 -3.75 24.96 -4.94
N GLU A 285 -4.22 26.10 -5.45
CA GLU A 285 -5.47 26.72 -4.99
C GLU A 285 -6.57 25.65 -5.03
N GLU A 286 -7.05 25.22 -3.85
CA GLU A 286 -8.26 24.40 -3.77
C GLU A 286 -9.41 25.24 -4.36
N GLU A 287 -10.07 24.74 -5.41
CA GLU A 287 -11.18 25.46 -6.09
C GLU A 287 -12.36 25.81 -5.16
N GLU A 288 -12.36 25.32 -3.91
CA GLU A 288 -13.43 25.52 -2.94
C GLU A 288 -13.53 26.93 -2.35
N ASN A 289 -12.60 27.84 -2.66
CA ASN A 289 -12.62 29.22 -2.14
C ASN A 289 -12.62 30.33 -3.21
N ARG A 290 -13.31 30.13 -4.34
CA ARG A 290 -13.77 31.29 -5.13
C ARG A 290 -14.97 31.98 -4.45
N GLY A 291 -14.71 32.55 -3.28
CA GLY A 291 -15.61 33.53 -2.68
C GLY A 291 -15.81 34.67 -3.68
N GLU A 292 -17.08 35.03 -3.90
CA GLU A 292 -17.54 36.08 -4.81
C GLU A 292 -16.66 37.34 -4.69
N GLN A 293 -15.77 37.54 -5.66
CA GLN A 293 -15.01 38.79 -5.74
C GLN A 293 -15.98 39.91 -6.09
N LYS A 294 -16.33 40.75 -5.12
CA LYS A 294 -17.19 41.93 -5.33
C LYS A 294 -16.57 42.83 -6.40
N ILE A 295 -17.39 43.14 -7.41
CA ILE A 295 -17.04 43.97 -8.60
C ILE A 295 -16.46 45.35 -8.22
N SER A 296 -16.70 45.82 -7.00
CA SER A 296 -16.21 47.09 -6.47
C SER A 296 -14.68 47.18 -6.35
N LYS A 297 -13.96 46.05 -6.32
CA LYS A 297 -12.47 46.05 -6.30
C LYS A 297 -11.83 46.45 -7.64
N PHE A 298 -12.59 46.48 -8.75
CA PHE A 298 -12.07 46.86 -10.07
C PHE A 298 -11.98 48.39 -10.29
N PHE A 299 -12.54 49.21 -9.39
CA PHE A 299 -12.69 50.65 -9.60
C PHE A 299 -11.65 51.54 -8.88
N THR A 300 -10.72 50.97 -8.09
CA THR A 300 -9.64 51.75 -7.47
C THR A 300 -8.43 51.80 -8.38
N GLY A 301 -8.34 52.85 -9.21
CA GLY A 301 -7.19 53.10 -10.07
C GLY A 301 -5.98 53.63 -9.31
N SER A 302 -4.86 52.90 -9.33
CA SER A 302 -3.54 53.44 -9.01
C SER A 302 -2.75 53.71 -10.29
N SER A 303 -2.22 54.92 -10.40
CA SER A 303 -1.36 55.36 -11.52
C SER A 303 0.07 54.85 -11.31
N GLN A 304 0.29 53.55 -11.47
CA GLN A 304 1.62 52.99 -11.71
C GLN A 304 1.69 52.57 -13.19
N LYS A 305 2.82 52.88 -13.86
CA LYS A 305 3.09 52.40 -15.22
C LYS A 305 2.97 50.87 -15.22
N LYS A 306 1.87 50.35 -15.77
CA LYS A 306 1.64 48.91 -15.83
C LYS A 306 2.75 48.26 -16.64
N ARG A 307 3.42 47.30 -16.03
CA ARG A 307 4.47 46.51 -16.68
C ARG A 307 3.88 45.83 -17.92
N HIS A 308 4.61 45.82 -19.03
CA HIS A 308 4.09 45.24 -20.27
C HIS A 308 3.78 43.75 -20.08
N GLN A 309 2.64 43.29 -20.62
CA GLN A 309 2.10 41.94 -20.40
C GLN A 309 3.09 40.83 -20.76
N PHE A 310 3.95 41.08 -21.76
CA PHE A 310 5.05 40.19 -22.14
C PHE A 310 5.93 39.77 -20.94
N PHE A 311 6.30 40.71 -20.08
CA PHE A 311 7.17 40.45 -18.92
C PHE A 311 6.41 39.79 -17.77
N ILE A 312 5.16 40.19 -17.54
CA ILE A 312 4.30 39.61 -16.52
C ILE A 312 4.07 38.13 -16.80
N ASN A 313 3.65 37.78 -18.03
CA ASN A 313 3.34 36.40 -18.43
C ASN A 313 4.56 35.46 -18.42
N ARG A 314 5.78 36.02 -18.39
CA ARG A 314 7.04 35.25 -18.42
C ARG A 314 7.80 35.34 -17.10
N CYS A 315 7.20 35.92 -16.06
CA CYS A 315 7.82 36.13 -14.76
C CYS A 315 9.20 36.83 -14.83
N LEU A 316 9.36 37.76 -15.79
CA LEU A 316 10.63 38.45 -16.02
C LEU A 316 10.71 39.74 -15.19
N SER A 317 11.74 39.84 -14.36
CA SER A 317 12.09 41.02 -13.55
C SER A 317 13.38 41.70 -14.05
N ASN A 318 13.52 43.02 -13.85
CA ASN A 318 14.83 43.67 -14.07
C ASN A 318 15.67 43.36 -12.83
N THR A 319 16.91 42.93 -13.03
CA THR A 319 17.83 42.66 -11.91
C THR A 319 18.38 43.97 -11.36
N SER A 320 18.23 44.20 -10.05
CA SER A 320 18.85 45.32 -9.33
C SER A 320 20.15 44.92 -8.63
N THR A 321 20.38 43.62 -8.48
CA THR A 321 21.53 42.98 -7.84
C THR A 321 21.78 41.64 -8.52
N LEU A 322 23.04 41.23 -8.58
CA LEU A 322 23.49 39.91 -9.04
C LEU A 322 23.46 38.90 -7.91
#